data_AF-A0A0C4F4F4-F1
#
_entry.id   AF-A0A0C4F4F4-F1
#
_cell.length_a   1.000
_cell.length_b   1.000
_cell.length_c   1.000
_cell.angle_alpha   90.00
_cell.angle_beta   90.00
_cell.angle_gamma   90.00
#
_symmetry.space_group_name_H-M   'P 1'
#
loop_
_entity.id
_entity.type
_entity.pdbx_description
1 polymer ?
#
loop_
_entity_poly.entity_id
_entity_poly.type
_entity_poly.pdbx_seq_one_letter_code
_entity_poly.pdbx_strand_id
1 'polypeptide(L)'
;MAKSNLNPTEPEASGSHTPSLASPMATAKKDYHHKPTIKAIRQRDLTPDVDDLLVIYWLGLPESNLAGPGTSEPKQLAIPTNLKPIQTWFQKENGYSIRIKLLRRRLIALKDTSIKFSNIFSLIQQHSLSLGQNTSYSKMMQCTREAYKAQNGKPFAFKSAWCILWDHPTWRMTYMDFPQPANKPPIQKRDLAGQTKAHVQPEIDVALLQA
;
A
#
# COMPACT_ATOMS: atom_id res chain seq x y z
N MET A 1 -34.62 -63.59 -5.04
CA MET A 1 -34.73 -64.19 -3.69
C MET A 1 -35.76 -63.40 -2.88
N ALA A 2 -36.54 -64.10 -2.06
CA ALA A 2 -37.72 -63.71 -1.26
C ALA A 2 -37.57 -62.37 -0.49
N LYS A 3 -38.57 -61.47 -0.47
CA LYS A 3 -39.82 -61.42 0.34
C LYS A 3 -39.58 -61.37 1.88
N SER A 4 -39.95 -60.20 2.45
CA SER A 4 -40.74 -60.01 3.69
C SER A 4 -40.07 -60.46 5.02
N ASN A 5 -40.31 -59.92 6.22
CA ASN A 5 -41.28 -58.99 6.80
C ASN A 5 -40.93 -58.82 8.30
N LEU A 6 -41.56 -57.85 8.98
CA LEU A 6 -41.97 -57.86 10.40
C LEU A 6 -40.96 -57.53 11.53
N ASN A 7 -41.15 -56.33 12.10
CA ASN A 7 -41.10 -55.98 13.55
C ASN A 7 -42.22 -56.76 14.32
N PRO A 8 -42.46 -56.70 15.66
CA PRO A 8 -41.94 -55.84 16.76
C PRO A 8 -41.74 -56.57 18.13
N THR A 9 -41.49 -55.83 19.23
CA THR A 9 -42.13 -55.93 20.59
C THR A 9 -41.15 -55.60 21.75
N GLU A 10 -41.45 -54.51 22.48
CA GLU A 10 -40.99 -54.12 23.85
C GLU A 10 -41.48 -55.15 24.92
N PRO A 11 -41.47 -54.94 26.26
CA PRO A 11 -40.79 -53.96 27.16
C PRO A 11 -40.05 -54.68 28.32
N GLU A 12 -39.42 -53.94 29.23
CA GLU A 12 -39.70 -54.05 30.68
C GLU A 12 -39.00 -52.92 31.44
N ALA A 13 -39.79 -52.26 32.28
CA ALA A 13 -39.43 -51.18 33.17
C ALA A 13 -39.33 -51.72 34.61
N SER A 14 -38.38 -51.20 35.39
CA SER A 14 -38.43 -51.05 36.87
C SER A 14 -37.03 -50.69 37.37
N GLY A 15 -36.78 -49.68 38.20
CA GLY A 15 -37.66 -48.75 38.89
C GLY A 15 -36.80 -47.69 39.60
N SER A 16 -37.47 -46.58 39.90
CA SER A 16 -37.10 -45.41 40.71
C SER A 16 -36.15 -45.63 41.90
N HIS A 17 -35.31 -44.63 42.21
CA HIS A 17 -35.31 -43.88 43.49
C HIS A 17 -34.34 -42.67 43.41
N THR A 18 -34.89 -41.45 43.45
CA THR A 18 -34.22 -40.21 43.95
C THR A 18 -34.70 -39.97 45.41
N PRO A 19 -34.21 -39.00 46.23
CA PRO A 19 -33.26 -37.89 45.99
C PRO A 19 -32.21 -37.69 47.12
N SER A 20 -31.31 -36.70 47.01
CA SER A 20 -31.07 -35.66 48.06
C SER A 20 -29.71 -34.93 47.96
N LEU A 21 -29.82 -33.60 47.92
CA LEU A 21 -28.91 -32.53 48.37
C LEU A 21 -27.38 -32.66 48.24
N ALA A 22 -26.82 -31.86 47.31
CA ALA A 22 -25.82 -30.82 47.64
C ALA A 22 -25.72 -29.80 46.49
N SER A 23 -25.99 -28.52 46.79
CA SER A 23 -25.69 -27.37 45.93
C SER A 23 -24.19 -26.98 46.01
N PRO A 24 -23.74 -25.86 45.42
CA PRO A 24 -23.22 -25.74 44.06
C PRO A 24 -21.71 -25.38 44.07
N MET A 25 -20.86 -26.09 43.31
CA MET A 25 -19.51 -25.57 43.05
C MET A 25 -19.56 -24.56 41.91
N ALA A 26 -19.58 -23.29 42.30
CA ALA A 26 -19.12 -22.19 41.47
C ALA A 26 -17.61 -22.29 41.23
N THR A 27 -17.17 -21.56 40.18
CA THR A 27 -15.79 -21.27 39.72
C THR A 27 -15.19 -22.32 38.77
N ALA A 28 -14.66 -22.00 37.60
CA ALA A 28 -14.29 -20.71 37.03
C ALA A 28 -14.45 -20.76 35.50
N LYS A 29 -15.36 -19.95 34.94
CA LYS A 29 -15.18 -19.47 33.58
C LYS A 29 -14.01 -18.51 33.63
N LYS A 30 -12.81 -18.96 33.29
CA LYS A 30 -11.74 -18.03 32.88
C LYS A 30 -12.14 -17.49 31.51
N ASP A 31 -13.01 -16.50 31.52
CA ASP A 31 -13.09 -15.54 30.43
C ASP A 31 -11.72 -14.85 30.40
N TYR A 32 -10.79 -15.42 29.65
CA TYR A 32 -9.63 -14.68 29.17
C TYR A 32 -10.18 -13.63 28.22
N HIS A 33 -10.68 -12.52 28.77
CA HIS A 33 -10.69 -11.26 28.08
C HIS A 33 -9.23 -10.90 27.80
N HIS A 34 -8.69 -11.47 26.73
CA HIS A 34 -7.49 -10.98 26.09
C HIS A 34 -7.85 -9.60 25.55
N LYS A 35 -7.75 -8.58 26.41
CA LYS A 35 -7.74 -7.20 25.94
C LYS A 35 -6.59 -7.13 24.95
N PRO A 36 -6.84 -6.79 23.67
CA PRO A 36 -5.75 -6.67 22.71
C PRO A 36 -4.75 -5.67 23.28
N THR A 37 -3.49 -6.11 23.44
CA THR A 37 -2.44 -5.25 23.95
C THR A 37 -2.10 -4.25 22.87
N ILE A 38 -2.63 -3.03 22.99
CA ILE A 38 -2.40 -1.97 22.02
C ILE A 38 -0.96 -1.47 22.16
N LYS A 39 -0.15 -1.65 21.12
CA LYS A 39 1.23 -1.19 21.09
C LYS A 39 1.29 0.24 20.59
N ALA A 40 1.86 1.14 21.40
CA ALA A 40 2.12 2.51 20.98
C ALA A 40 3.31 2.56 20.02
N ILE A 41 3.08 2.95 18.76
CA ILE A 41 4.14 3.08 17.75
C ILE A 41 4.82 4.44 17.89
N ARG A 42 6.16 4.42 17.97
CA ARG A 42 7.01 5.60 17.76
C ARG A 42 7.56 5.59 16.35
N GLN A 43 8.16 6.71 15.94
CA GLN A 43 8.71 6.85 14.58
C GLN A 43 9.73 5.76 14.21
N ARG A 44 10.50 5.28 15.19
CA ARG A 44 11.49 4.21 15.00
C ARG A 44 10.88 2.81 14.87
N ASP A 45 9.61 2.65 15.25
CA ASP A 45 8.88 1.38 15.23
C ASP A 45 8.03 1.26 13.95
N LEU A 46 8.15 2.22 13.01
CA LEU A 46 7.50 2.16 11.70
C LEU A 46 8.28 1.21 10.79
N THR A 47 7.70 0.03 10.55
CA THR A 47 8.25 -1.01 9.69
C THR A 47 7.66 -0.92 8.27
N PRO A 48 8.30 -1.57 7.28
CA PRO A 48 7.73 -1.69 5.94
C PRO A 48 6.28 -2.22 5.94
N ASP A 49 5.96 -3.21 6.78
CA ASP A 49 4.59 -3.74 6.89
C ASP A 49 3.57 -2.67 7.30
N VAL A 50 3.96 -1.75 8.20
CA VAL A 50 3.09 -0.62 8.59
C VAL A 50 2.90 0.35 7.43
N ASP A 51 3.93 0.55 6.60
CA ASP A 51 3.84 1.41 5.42
C ASP A 51 2.95 0.78 4.33
N ASP A 52 3.00 -0.54 4.15
CA ASP A 52 2.15 -1.29 3.21
C ASP A 52 0.68 -1.17 3.61
N LEU A 53 0.37 -1.43 4.89
CA LEU A 53 -0.97 -1.27 5.45
C LEU A 53 -1.48 0.18 5.31
N LEU A 54 -0.58 1.15 5.50
CA LEU A 54 -0.90 2.57 5.36
C LEU A 54 -1.27 2.93 3.91
N VAL A 55 -0.54 2.40 2.93
CA VAL A 55 -0.85 2.59 1.50
C VAL A 55 -2.16 1.89 1.12
N ILE A 56 -2.35 0.64 1.53
CA ILE A 56 -3.58 -0.12 1.24
C ILE A 56 -4.81 0.64 1.73
N TYR A 57 -4.77 1.10 2.98
CA TYR A 57 -5.89 1.86 3.54
C TYR A 57 -6.06 3.21 2.83
N TRP A 58 -4.96 3.92 2.53
CA TRP A 58 -5.01 5.21 1.86
C TRP A 58 -5.64 5.12 0.46
N LEU A 59 -5.25 4.12 -0.34
CA LEU A 59 -5.82 3.89 -1.67
C LEU A 59 -7.28 3.42 -1.61
N GLY A 60 -7.69 2.75 -0.53
CA GLY A 60 -9.07 2.31 -0.29
C GLY A 60 -10.00 3.37 0.29
N LEU A 61 -9.52 4.59 0.56
CA LEU A 61 -10.37 5.65 1.12
C LEU A 61 -11.37 6.14 0.06
N PRO A 62 -12.66 6.26 0.41
CA PRO A 62 -13.63 6.86 -0.49
C PRO A 62 -13.29 8.34 -0.71
N GLU A 63 -13.53 8.83 -1.92
CA GLU A 63 -13.13 10.17 -2.36
C GLU A 63 -13.68 11.31 -1.48
N SER A 64 -14.78 11.07 -0.77
CA SER A 64 -15.38 11.99 0.19
C SER A 64 -14.48 12.33 1.39
N ASN A 65 -13.46 11.51 1.68
CA ASN A 65 -12.50 11.72 2.76
C ASN A 65 -11.21 12.42 2.31
N LEU A 66 -11.11 12.77 1.02
CA LEU A 66 -9.92 13.36 0.42
C LEU A 66 -10.13 14.87 0.21
N ALA A 67 -9.03 15.62 0.07
CA ALA A 67 -9.09 17.10 0.05
C ALA A 67 -10.07 17.63 -1.01
N GLY A 68 -10.74 18.76 -0.68
CA GLY A 68 -11.80 19.36 -1.48
C GLY A 68 -11.35 19.92 -2.84
N PRO A 69 -12.30 20.32 -3.71
CA PRO A 69 -12.01 20.80 -5.05
C PRO A 69 -11.09 22.04 -5.01
N GLY A 70 -9.96 21.97 -5.73
CA GLY A 70 -8.97 23.05 -5.79
C GLY A 70 -7.51 22.60 -5.94
N THR A 71 -7.22 21.30 -5.81
CA THR A 71 -5.88 20.75 -6.08
C THR A 71 -5.81 20.22 -7.51
N SER A 72 -4.71 20.52 -8.22
CA SER A 72 -4.39 19.93 -9.54
C SER A 72 -4.07 18.42 -9.47
N GLU A 73 -4.03 17.87 -8.27
CA GLU A 73 -3.76 16.48 -7.99
C GLU A 73 -5.06 15.66 -7.90
N PRO A 74 -5.11 14.45 -8.50
CA PRO A 74 -6.25 13.57 -8.34
C PRO A 74 -6.53 13.30 -6.87
N LYS A 75 -7.80 13.46 -6.48
CA LYS A 75 -8.23 13.39 -5.08
C LYS A 75 -7.77 12.12 -4.39
N GLN A 76 -7.77 10.98 -5.08
CA GLN A 76 -7.29 9.67 -4.60
C GLN A 76 -5.84 9.66 -4.10
N LEU A 77 -4.99 10.57 -4.60
CA LEU A 77 -3.59 10.69 -4.21
C LEU A 77 -3.34 11.89 -3.29
N ALA A 78 -4.39 12.59 -2.87
CA ALA A 78 -4.28 13.62 -1.85
C ALA A 78 -4.05 12.99 -0.47
N ILE A 79 -3.25 13.65 0.36
CA ILE A 79 -3.10 13.26 1.77
C ILE A 79 -4.43 13.55 2.47
N PRO A 80 -5.08 12.56 3.12
CA PRO A 80 -6.38 12.78 3.74
C PRO A 80 -6.32 13.86 4.83
N THR A 81 -7.29 14.77 4.82
CA THR A 81 -7.39 15.85 5.80
C THR A 81 -7.75 15.28 7.19
N ASN A 82 -8.62 14.28 7.22
CA ASN A 82 -8.99 13.55 8.43
C ASN A 82 -8.31 12.17 8.48
N LEU A 83 -7.31 12.03 9.35
CA LEU A 83 -6.59 10.76 9.57
C LEU A 83 -7.16 9.93 10.73
N LYS A 84 -8.25 10.36 11.38
CA LYS A 84 -8.89 9.58 12.47
C LYS A 84 -9.38 8.20 12.01
N PRO A 85 -9.95 8.03 10.80
CA PRO A 85 -10.34 6.69 10.31
C PRO A 85 -9.14 5.75 10.21
N ILE A 86 -8.04 6.21 9.59
CA ILE A 86 -6.77 5.46 9.49
C ILE A 86 -6.27 5.08 10.89
N GLN A 87 -6.19 6.04 11.81
CA GLN A 87 -5.74 5.80 13.17
C GLN A 87 -6.60 4.76 13.90
N THR A 88 -7.92 4.86 13.77
CA THR A 88 -8.87 3.95 14.41
C THR A 88 -8.74 2.55 13.85
N TRP A 89 -8.57 2.42 12.54
CA TRP A 89 -8.35 1.14 11.86
C TRP A 89 -7.03 0.49 12.30
N PHE A 90 -5.92 1.25 12.37
CA PHE A 90 -4.65 0.74 12.91
C PHE A 90 -4.79 0.25 14.35
N GLN A 91 -5.58 0.93 15.17
CA GLN A 91 -5.79 0.56 16.56
C GLN A 91 -6.65 -0.70 16.71
N LYS A 92 -7.75 -0.80 15.95
CA LYS A 92 -8.73 -1.89 16.08
C LYS A 92 -8.27 -3.16 15.36
N GLU A 93 -7.83 -3.03 14.11
CA GLU A 93 -7.56 -4.17 13.24
C GLU A 93 -6.11 -4.65 13.35
N ASN A 94 -5.18 -3.75 13.70
CA ASN A 94 -3.74 -4.05 13.70
C ASN A 94 -3.09 -3.91 15.10
N GLY A 95 -3.86 -3.55 16.13
CA GLY A 95 -3.37 -3.44 17.50
C GLY A 95 -2.35 -2.31 17.73
N TYR A 96 -2.32 -1.30 16.86
CA TYR A 96 -1.34 -0.21 16.90
C TYR A 96 -1.97 1.12 17.29
N SER A 97 -1.44 1.76 18.34
CA SER A 97 -1.73 3.15 18.65
C SER A 97 -0.70 4.06 17.97
N ILE A 98 -1.10 4.70 16.87
CA ILE A 98 -0.25 5.63 16.12
C ILE A 98 -0.79 7.05 16.32
N ARG A 99 0.09 8.03 16.58
CA ARG A 99 -0.34 9.44 16.67
C ARG A 99 -0.66 9.99 15.29
N ILE A 100 -1.75 10.76 15.15
CA ILE A 100 -2.13 11.44 13.89
C ILE A 100 -0.98 12.24 13.29
N LYS A 101 -0.25 13.02 14.11
CA LYS A 101 0.91 13.80 13.64
C LYS A 101 2.03 12.92 13.06
N LEU A 102 2.16 11.67 13.52
CA LEU A 102 3.13 10.71 13.00
C LEU A 102 2.62 10.11 11.68
N LEU A 103 1.36 9.67 11.63
CA LEU A 103 0.71 9.18 10.42
C LEU A 103 0.81 10.19 9.28
N ARG A 104 0.48 11.46 9.53
CA ARG A 104 0.56 12.51 8.51
C ARG A 104 1.97 12.67 7.96
N ARG A 105 2.96 12.78 8.84
CA ARG A 105 4.36 12.92 8.42
C ARG A 105 4.83 11.70 7.63
N ARG A 106 4.41 10.49 8.02
CA ARG A 106 4.76 9.26 7.33
C ARG A 106 4.12 9.18 5.94
N LEU A 107 2.83 9.50 5.81
CA LEU A 107 2.12 9.55 4.54
C LEU A 107 2.75 10.57 3.57
N ILE A 108 3.07 11.77 4.05
CA ILE A 108 3.74 12.80 3.22
C ILE A 108 5.10 12.28 2.74
N ALA A 109 5.93 11.75 3.66
CA ALA A 109 7.23 11.22 3.30
C ALA A 109 7.11 10.06 2.29
N LEU A 110 6.18 9.14 2.52
CA LEU A 110 5.91 8.01 1.65
C LEU A 110 5.54 8.48 0.24
N LYS A 111 4.58 9.40 0.13
CA LYS A 111 4.14 9.97 -1.14
C LYS A 111 5.26 10.69 -1.88
N ASP A 112 5.87 11.70 -1.25
CA ASP A 112 6.86 12.56 -1.92
C ASP A 112 8.09 11.78 -2.39
N THR A 113 8.54 10.82 -1.58
CA THR A 113 9.68 9.96 -1.95
C THR A 113 9.31 8.96 -3.03
N SER A 114 8.09 8.41 -2.99
CA SER A 114 7.57 7.48 -4.00
C SER A 114 7.39 8.16 -5.36
N ILE A 115 6.96 9.43 -5.41
CA ILE A 115 6.89 10.19 -6.67
C ILE A 115 8.27 10.33 -7.29
N LYS A 116 9.25 10.80 -6.51
CA LYS A 116 10.65 10.94 -6.97
C LYS A 116 11.21 9.62 -7.47
N PHE A 117 10.99 8.55 -6.70
CA PHE A 117 11.44 7.21 -7.07
C PHE A 117 10.78 6.71 -8.36
N SER A 118 9.47 6.94 -8.51
CA SER A 118 8.70 6.60 -9.72
C SER A 118 9.25 7.33 -10.94
N ASN A 119 9.56 8.62 -10.83
CA ASN A 119 10.13 9.40 -11.94
C ASN A 119 11.47 8.85 -12.41
N ILE A 120 12.36 8.50 -11.48
CA ILE A 120 13.66 7.89 -11.81
C ILE A 120 13.47 6.53 -12.47
N PHE A 121 12.60 5.68 -11.91
CA PHE A 121 12.31 4.35 -12.47
C PHE A 121 11.77 4.45 -13.90
N SER A 122 10.83 5.38 -14.11
CA SER A 122 10.25 5.69 -15.42
C SER A 122 11.29 6.11 -16.45
N LEU A 123 12.20 7.01 -16.09
CA LEU A 123 13.26 7.45 -17.00
C LEU A 123 14.18 6.29 -17.40
N ILE A 124 14.56 5.45 -16.43
CA ILE A 124 15.36 4.24 -16.67
C ILE A 124 14.60 3.25 -17.58
N GLN A 125 13.31 3.03 -17.32
CA GLN A 125 12.48 2.15 -18.11
C GLN A 125 12.37 2.64 -19.56
N GLN A 126 12.13 3.94 -19.76
CA GLN A 126 12.08 4.54 -21.09
C GLN A 126 13.41 4.42 -21.85
N HIS A 127 14.52 4.66 -21.17
CA HIS A 127 15.84 4.55 -21.77
C HIS A 127 16.17 3.11 -22.16
N SER A 128 15.79 2.13 -21.34
CA SER A 128 15.92 0.71 -21.70
C SER A 128 15.13 0.38 -22.96
N LEU A 129 13.88 0.86 -23.04
CA LEU A 129 13.02 0.63 -24.19
C LEU A 129 13.53 1.31 -25.47
N SER A 130 14.03 2.55 -25.37
CA SER A 130 14.55 3.29 -26.53
C SER A 130 15.82 2.69 -27.11
N LEU A 131 16.66 2.06 -26.27
CA LEU A 131 17.84 1.33 -26.70
C LEU A 131 17.54 -0.10 -27.19
N GLY A 132 16.27 -0.53 -27.19
CA GLY A 132 15.89 -1.91 -27.51
C GLY A 132 16.44 -2.93 -26.51
N GLN A 133 16.88 -2.48 -25.33
CA GLN A 133 17.38 -3.34 -24.28
C GLN A 133 16.22 -3.88 -23.47
N ASN A 134 16.17 -5.20 -23.30
CA ASN A 134 15.27 -5.85 -22.37
C ASN A 134 15.90 -5.90 -20.97
N THR A 135 16.21 -4.73 -20.41
CA THR A 135 16.75 -4.64 -19.04
C THR A 135 15.76 -5.29 -18.09
N SER A 136 16.23 -6.26 -17.31
CA SER A 136 15.36 -6.96 -16.35
C SER A 136 14.82 -5.99 -15.31
N TYR A 137 13.61 -6.26 -14.80
CA TYR A 137 13.01 -5.48 -13.71
C TYR A 137 13.94 -5.35 -12.49
N SER A 138 14.66 -6.42 -12.16
CA SER A 138 15.63 -6.44 -11.06
C SER A 138 16.78 -5.44 -11.28
N LYS A 139 17.32 -5.40 -12.50
CA LYS A 139 18.40 -4.46 -12.87
C LYS A 139 17.90 -3.02 -12.88
N MET A 140 16.73 -2.75 -13.48
CA MET A 140 16.10 -1.42 -13.41
C MET A 140 15.90 -0.97 -11.96
N MET A 141 15.37 -1.85 -11.10
CA MET A 141 15.16 -1.56 -9.67
C MET A 141 16.46 -1.26 -8.92
N GLN A 142 17.56 -1.91 -9.29
CA GLN A 142 18.87 -1.61 -8.72
C GLN A 142 19.36 -0.23 -9.17
N CYS A 143 19.36 0.05 -10.48
CA CYS A 143 19.77 1.35 -11.02
C CYS A 143 18.94 2.49 -10.42
N THR A 144 17.62 2.31 -10.29
CA THR A 144 16.74 3.31 -9.66
C THR A 144 17.12 3.60 -8.22
N ARG A 145 17.42 2.57 -7.42
CA ARG A 145 17.84 2.76 -6.01
C ARG A 145 19.17 3.49 -5.90
N GLU A 146 20.12 3.17 -6.76
CA GLU A 146 21.44 3.80 -6.81
C GLU A 146 21.31 5.28 -7.22
N ALA A 147 20.56 5.56 -8.29
CA ALA A 147 20.27 6.92 -8.74
C ALA A 147 19.50 7.74 -7.68
N TYR A 148 18.49 7.16 -7.03
CA TYR A 148 17.77 7.83 -5.95
C TYR A 148 18.69 8.17 -4.78
N LYS A 149 19.53 7.23 -4.34
CA LYS A 149 20.48 7.47 -3.25
C LYS A 149 21.48 8.57 -3.61
N ALA A 150 21.97 8.58 -4.85
CA ALA A 150 22.87 9.62 -5.33
C ALA A 150 22.20 11.00 -5.33
N GLN A 151 20.96 11.11 -5.80
CA GLN A 151 20.23 12.38 -5.88
C GLN A 151 19.72 12.90 -4.52
N ASN A 152 19.34 12.02 -3.60
CA ASN A 152 18.68 12.38 -2.35
C ASN A 152 19.55 12.22 -1.10
N GLY A 153 20.76 11.65 -1.24
CA GLY A 153 21.71 11.40 -0.15
C GLY A 153 21.29 10.31 0.83
N LYS A 154 20.13 9.65 0.63
CA LYS A 154 19.58 8.62 1.51
C LYS A 154 18.97 7.48 0.68
N PRO A 155 19.06 6.23 1.17
CA PRO A 155 18.42 5.10 0.51
C PRO A 155 16.89 5.24 0.54
N PHE A 156 16.24 4.75 -0.51
CA PHE A 156 14.79 4.68 -0.58
C PHE A 156 14.27 3.65 0.44
N ALA A 157 13.37 4.09 1.34
CA ALA A 157 12.91 3.29 2.46
C ALA A 157 11.56 2.58 2.24
N PHE A 158 10.81 2.96 1.21
CA PHE A 158 9.40 2.56 1.03
C PHE A 158 9.21 1.56 -0.12
N LYS A 159 10.15 0.62 -0.30
CA LYS A 159 10.16 -0.26 -1.48
C LYS A 159 8.87 -1.06 -1.66
N SER A 160 8.41 -1.76 -0.62
CA SER A 160 7.20 -2.59 -0.66
C SER A 160 5.96 -1.74 -0.90
N ALA A 161 5.79 -0.68 -0.12
CA ALA A 161 4.68 0.25 -0.21
C ALA A 161 4.63 0.94 -1.59
N TRP A 162 5.79 1.25 -2.17
CA TRP A 162 5.89 1.78 -3.53
C TRP A 162 5.46 0.78 -4.59
N CYS A 163 5.74 -0.52 -4.45
CA CYS A 163 5.23 -1.51 -5.39
C CYS A 163 3.69 -1.51 -5.42
N ILE A 164 3.05 -1.40 -4.24
CA ILE A 164 1.59 -1.29 -4.15
C ILE A 164 1.08 -0.04 -4.86
N LEU A 165 1.74 1.10 -4.66
CA LEU A 165 1.42 2.34 -5.38
C LEU A 165 1.63 2.20 -6.89
N TRP A 166 2.74 1.61 -7.31
CA TRP A 166 3.12 1.44 -8.71
C TRP A 166 2.11 0.62 -9.52
N ASP A 167 1.49 -0.36 -8.88
CA ASP A 167 0.46 -1.20 -9.49
C ASP A 167 -0.93 -0.56 -9.48
N HIS A 168 -1.12 0.54 -8.72
CA HIS A 168 -2.38 1.25 -8.66
C HIS A 168 -2.62 2.10 -9.94
N PRO A 169 -3.77 1.95 -10.63
CA PRO A 169 -4.02 2.61 -11.92
C PRO A 169 -3.97 4.13 -11.82
N THR A 170 -4.55 4.72 -10.76
CA THR A 170 -4.54 6.17 -10.55
C THR A 170 -3.12 6.70 -10.35
N TRP A 171 -2.25 5.94 -9.68
CA TRP A 171 -0.86 6.36 -9.49
C TRP A 171 -0.12 6.38 -10.83
N ARG A 172 -0.30 5.33 -11.65
CA ARG A 172 0.28 5.27 -12.99
C ARG A 172 -0.19 6.44 -13.86
N MET A 173 -1.49 6.66 -13.99
CA MET A 173 -1.99 7.74 -14.85
C MET A 173 -1.47 9.11 -14.39
N THR A 174 -1.41 9.36 -13.07
CA THR A 174 -1.03 10.69 -12.56
C THR A 174 0.44 11.01 -12.73
N TYR A 175 1.33 10.03 -12.49
CA TYR A 175 2.78 10.28 -12.42
C TYR A 175 3.57 9.58 -13.54
N MET A 176 2.90 8.81 -14.40
CA MET A 176 3.50 8.14 -15.57
C MET A 176 2.92 8.65 -16.90
N ASP A 177 2.12 9.72 -16.92
CA ASP A 177 1.67 10.33 -18.17
C ASP A 177 2.89 10.88 -18.93
N PHE A 178 3.49 9.99 -19.70
CA PHE A 178 4.47 10.35 -20.70
C PHE A 178 3.70 10.96 -21.88
N PRO A 179 4.17 12.08 -22.44
CA PRO A 179 3.79 12.39 -23.80
C PRO A 179 4.20 11.20 -24.67
N GLN A 180 3.22 10.56 -25.32
CA GLN A 180 3.54 9.69 -26.46
C GLN A 180 4.50 10.46 -27.37
N PRO A 181 5.57 9.84 -27.90
CA PRO A 181 6.30 10.46 -28.99
C PRO A 181 5.28 10.68 -30.11
N ALA A 182 5.04 11.95 -30.42
CA ALA A 182 4.14 12.36 -31.49
C ALA A 182 4.68 11.81 -32.82
N ASN A 183 4.25 10.60 -33.17
CA ASN A 183 4.47 10.05 -34.50
C ASN A 183 3.52 10.77 -35.46
N LYS A 184 3.96 11.94 -35.95
CA LYS A 184 3.81 12.46 -37.32
C LYS A 184 4.45 13.85 -37.41
N PRO A 185 5.31 14.12 -38.41
CA PRO A 185 5.79 15.47 -38.66
C PRO A 185 4.71 16.27 -39.40
N PRO A 186 4.54 17.55 -39.08
CA PRO A 186 4.18 18.52 -40.08
C PRO A 186 5.39 19.43 -40.30
N ILE A 187 5.98 19.30 -41.49
CA ILE A 187 6.75 20.37 -42.11
C ILE A 187 5.91 21.65 -42.02
N GLN A 188 6.42 22.69 -41.36
CA GLN A 188 6.31 24.06 -41.85
C GLN A 188 7.21 25.06 -41.10
N LYS A 189 8.17 25.55 -41.90
CA LYS A 189 8.71 26.91 -42.01
C LYS A 189 9.19 27.66 -40.76
N ARG A 190 10.48 28.01 -40.84
CA ARG A 190 11.23 29.04 -40.12
C ARG A 190 10.35 30.22 -39.68
N ASP A 191 10.53 30.65 -38.44
CA ASP A 191 10.93 32.02 -38.14
C ASP A 191 11.83 32.10 -36.90
N LEU A 192 12.87 32.91 -37.04
CA LEU A 192 13.86 33.27 -36.03
C LEU A 192 13.24 34.24 -35.02
N ALA A 193 13.25 33.92 -33.72
CA ALA A 193 13.47 34.89 -32.64
C ALA A 193 13.60 34.14 -31.29
N GLY A 194 14.67 34.42 -30.57
CA GLY A 194 15.13 33.63 -29.44
C GLY A 194 14.29 33.69 -28.16
N GLN A 195 14.44 32.65 -27.36
CA GLN A 195 14.64 32.80 -25.92
C GLN A 195 15.25 31.53 -25.34
N THR A 196 16.50 31.64 -24.90
CA THR A 196 17.17 30.73 -23.99
C THR A 196 16.42 30.66 -22.67
N LYS A 197 15.93 29.47 -22.29
CA LYS A 197 15.92 29.02 -20.90
C LYS A 197 16.31 27.55 -20.88
N ALA A 198 17.52 27.30 -20.38
CA ALA A 198 18.02 25.97 -20.10
C ALA A 198 17.05 25.27 -19.12
N HIS A 199 16.28 24.33 -19.64
CA HIS A 199 15.64 23.31 -18.84
C HIS A 199 16.74 22.31 -18.49
N VAL A 200 17.27 22.42 -17.28
CA VAL A 200 18.20 21.42 -16.72
C VAL A 200 17.39 20.15 -16.49
N GLN A 201 17.41 19.27 -17.49
CA GLN A 201 17.06 17.87 -17.31
C GLN A 201 18.01 17.30 -16.24
N PRO A 202 17.52 16.48 -15.30
CA PRO A 202 18.42 15.72 -14.45
C PRO A 202 19.19 14.75 -15.34
N GLU A 203 20.49 15.00 -15.54
CA GLU A 203 21.42 14.01 -16.08
C GLU A 203 21.40 12.82 -15.11
N ILE A 204 20.65 11.79 -15.48
CA ILE A 204 20.86 10.46 -14.93
C ILE A 204 22.14 9.98 -15.60
N ASP A 205 23.20 9.83 -14.81
CA ASP A 205 24.49 9.32 -15.26
C ASP A 205 24.29 7.96 -15.94
N VAL A 206 24.33 7.98 -17.27
CA VAL A 206 23.96 6.87 -18.18
C VAL A 206 24.90 5.67 -18.01
N ALA A 207 26.05 5.87 -17.35
CA ALA A 207 27.03 4.83 -17.05
C ALA A 207 26.45 3.68 -16.21
N LEU A 208 25.39 3.92 -15.43
CA LEU A 208 24.80 2.91 -14.53
C LEU A 208 24.02 1.79 -15.24
N LEU A 209 23.60 1.98 -16.50
CA LEU A 209 22.84 0.96 -17.25
C LEU A 209 23.72 0.08 -18.14
N GLN A 210 24.97 0.48 -18.39
CA GLN A 210 25.89 -0.19 -19.32
C GLN A 210 26.84 -1.18 -18.64
N ALA A 211 26.86 -1.26 -17.31
CA ALA A 211 27.65 -2.22 -16.53
C ALA A 211 26.94 -3.56 -16.31
#